data_AF-A0A964JCN9-F1
#
_entry.id   AF-A0A964JCN9-F1
#
_cell.length_a   1.000
_cell.length_b   1.000
_cell.length_c   1.000
_cell.angle_alpha   90.00
_cell.angle_beta   90.00
_cell.angle_gamma   90.00
#
_symmetry.space_group_name_H-M   'P 1'
#
loop_
_entity.id
_entity.type
_entity.pdbx_description
1 polymer ?
#
loop_
_entity_poly.entity_id
_entity_poly.type
_entity_poly.pdbx_seq_one_letter_code
_entity_poly.pdbx_strand_id
1 'polypeptide(L)'
;MNRSLTVAAAVLRKDFIALWPLALFAATMIGLRLYFTHSSAELIAIFMELLGYLSCIFLVIAIVQQDATASLRHDWRTRPIARHELLLAKTAFLILAIFVPLVAGEIAFGLSSGQPLGEAFARSL
;
A
#
# COMPACT_ATOMS: atom_id res chain seq x y z
N MET A 1 -17.62 -7.76 -19.78
CA MET A 1 -16.77 -7.39 -18.63
C MET A 1 -16.77 -8.55 -17.65
N ASN A 2 -15.61 -9.11 -17.27
CA ASN A 2 -15.55 -10.30 -16.41
C ASN A 2 -16.17 -9.99 -15.03
N ARG A 3 -17.15 -10.80 -14.60
CA ARG A 3 -17.84 -10.63 -13.30
C ARG A 3 -16.86 -10.60 -12.13
N SER A 4 -15.81 -11.41 -12.17
CA SER A 4 -14.78 -11.50 -11.13
C SER A 4 -13.99 -10.21 -10.91
N LEU A 5 -13.62 -9.53 -11.99
CA LEU A 5 -12.93 -8.24 -11.91
C LEU A 5 -13.82 -7.15 -11.31
N THR A 6 -15.13 -7.22 -11.58
CA THR A 6 -16.08 -6.24 -11.06
C THR A 6 -16.26 -6.41 -9.54
N VAL A 7 -16.32 -7.66 -9.05
CA VAL A 7 -16.38 -7.97 -7.62
C VAL A 7 -15.09 -7.55 -6.92
N ALA A 8 -13.93 -7.90 -7.48
CA ALA A 8 -12.64 -7.52 -6.89
C ALA A 8 -12.46 -5.99 -6.84
N ALA A 9 -12.86 -5.25 -7.88
CA ALA A 9 -12.84 -3.79 -7.89
C ALA A 9 -13.79 -3.18 -6.85
N ALA A 10 -14.97 -3.77 -6.63
CA ALA A 10 -15.89 -3.33 -5.59
C ALA A 10 -15.32 -3.54 -4.17
N VAL A 11 -14.68 -4.69 -3.93
CA VAL A 11 -13.97 -4.98 -2.67
C VAL A 11 -12.81 -4.00 -2.48
N LEU A 12 -11.99 -3.79 -3.51
CA LEU A 12 -10.88 -2.85 -3.47
C LEU A 12 -11.35 -1.42 -3.16
N ARG A 13 -12.41 -0.95 -3.82
CA ARG A 13 -12.98 0.39 -3.56
C ARG A 13 -13.48 0.51 -2.12
N LYS A 14 -14.16 -0.52 -1.61
CA LYS A 14 -14.61 -0.58 -0.22
C LYS A 14 -13.40 -0.47 0.72
N ASP A 15 -12.40 -1.31 0.50
CA ASP A 15 -11.21 -1.36 1.35
C ASP A 15 -10.44 -0.05 1.33
N PHE A 16 -10.35 0.58 0.17
CA PHE A 16 -9.76 1.91 0.02
C PHE A 16 -10.52 2.98 0.80
N ILE A 17 -11.85 3.03 0.71
CA ILE A 17 -12.63 4.01 1.48
C ILE A 17 -12.47 3.82 3.00
N ALA A 18 -12.29 2.59 3.47
CA ALA A 18 -12.09 2.30 4.88
C ALA A 18 -10.65 2.60 5.36
N LEU A 19 -9.64 2.30 4.54
CA LEU A 19 -8.23 2.33 4.94
C LEU A 19 -7.45 3.51 4.37
N TRP A 20 -8.04 4.41 3.57
CA TRP A 20 -7.30 5.51 2.95
C TRP A 20 -6.51 6.39 3.94
N PRO A 21 -6.95 6.67 5.19
CA PRO A 21 -6.16 7.48 6.11
C PRO A 21 -4.90 6.73 6.55
N LEU A 22 -5.03 5.42 6.80
CA LEU A 22 -3.90 4.57 7.19
C LEU A 22 -2.95 4.32 6.01
N ALA A 23 -3.48 4.15 4.80
CA ALA A 23 -2.69 4.03 3.59
C ALA A 23 -1.91 5.33 3.30
N LEU A 24 -2.55 6.49 3.48
CA LEU A 24 -1.89 7.79 3.37
C LEU A 24 -0.79 7.94 4.44
N PHE A 25 -1.08 7.55 5.69
CA PHE A 25 -0.08 7.57 6.76
C PHE A 25 1.12 6.65 6.46
N ALA A 26 0.89 5.43 5.96
CA ALA A 26 1.97 4.54 5.58
C ALA A 26 2.79 5.13 4.41
N ALA A 27 2.12 5.68 3.38
CA ALA A 27 2.79 6.31 2.25
C ALA A 27 3.65 7.51 2.68
N THR A 28 3.19 8.33 3.62
CA THR A 28 3.99 9.44 4.15
C THR A 28 5.18 8.94 4.97
N MET A 29 5.01 7.90 5.79
CA MET A 29 6.12 7.28 6.53
C MET A 29 7.16 6.66 5.59
N ILE A 30 6.74 6.03 4.49
CA ILE A 30 7.65 5.52 3.45
C ILE A 30 8.47 6.68 2.84
N GLY A 31 7.81 7.78 2.47
CA GLY A 31 8.49 8.96 1.91
C GLY A 31 9.49 9.59 2.88
N LEU A 32 9.10 9.76 4.15
CA LEU A 32 10.00 10.26 5.19
C LEU A 32 11.19 9.33 5.41
N ARG A 33 10.95 8.01 5.46
CA ARG A 33 12.04 7.03 5.54
C ARG A 33 13.05 7.25 4.42
N LEU A 34 12.60 7.25 3.16
CA LEU A 34 13.48 7.41 1.99
C LEU A 34 14.28 8.72 2.03
N TYR A 35 13.64 9.81 2.45
CA TYR A 35 14.31 11.10 2.61
C TYR A 35 15.40 11.07 3.68
N PHE A 36 15.09 10.54 4.88
CA PHE A 36 16.02 10.52 6.00
C PHE A 36 17.13 9.47 5.87
N THR A 37 16.92 8.38 5.13
CA THR A 37 17.97 7.40 4.82
C THR A 37 19.17 8.03 4.10
N HIS A 38 18.96 9.10 3.34
CA HIS A 38 20.03 9.82 2.63
C HIS A 38 20.57 11.04 3.40
N SER A 39 20.06 11.29 4.61
CA SER A 39 20.50 12.39 5.47
C SER A 39 21.69 11.99 6.33
N SER A 40 22.53 12.95 6.72
CA SER A 40 23.66 12.74 7.63
C SER A 40 23.26 12.52 9.09
N ALA A 41 21.96 12.54 9.41
CA ALA A 41 21.43 12.36 10.76
C ALA A 41 21.09 10.88 11.05
N GLU A 42 22.11 10.09 11.39
CA GLU A 42 21.99 8.63 11.55
C GLU A 42 20.91 8.19 12.55
N LEU A 43 20.82 8.85 13.71
CA LEU A 43 19.86 8.49 14.76
C LEU A 43 18.40 8.72 14.32
N ILE A 44 18.16 9.77 13.53
CA ILE A 44 16.84 10.06 12.96
C ILE A 44 16.52 9.06 11.85
N ALA A 45 17.50 8.72 11.00
CA ALA A 45 17.33 7.74 9.94
C ALA A 45 16.89 6.36 10.48
N ILE A 46 17.55 5.87 11.54
CA ILE A 46 17.19 4.61 12.20
C ILE A 46 15.75 4.65 12.73
N PHE A 47 15.36 5.76 13.38
CA PHE A 47 14.01 5.89 13.93
C PHE A 47 12.94 5.96 12.83
N MET A 48 13.22 6.70 11.74
CA MET A 48 12.32 6.78 10.57
C MET A 48 12.22 5.45 9.84
N GLU A 49 13.30 4.67 9.78
CA GLU A 49 13.30 3.33 9.21
C GLU A 49 12.38 2.39 10.00
N LEU A 50 12.51 2.37 11.33
CA LEU A 50 11.65 1.60 12.21
C LEU A 50 10.17 2.00 12.05
N LEU A 51 9.87 3.31 12.07
CA LEU A 51 8.50 3.81 11.90
C LEU A 51 7.93 3.48 10.50
N GLY A 52 8.75 3.57 9.46
CA GLY A 52 8.39 3.17 8.11
C GLY A 52 7.94 1.71 8.05
N TYR A 53 8.73 0.79 8.62
CA TYR A 53 8.36 -0.62 8.67
C TYR A 53 7.12 -0.89 9.52
N LEU A 54 7.02 -0.28 10.71
CA LEU A 54 5.84 -0.42 11.58
C LEU A 54 4.57 0.03 10.88
N SER A 55 4.59 1.17 10.20
CA SER A 55 3.43 1.68 9.46
C SER A 55 2.97 0.69 8.36
N CYS A 56 3.91 0.08 7.65
CA CYS A 56 3.62 -0.95 6.64
C CYS A 56 3.03 -2.20 7.29
N ILE A 57 3.59 -2.68 8.40
CA ILE A 57 3.09 -3.84 9.13
C ILE A 57 1.66 -3.59 9.62
N PHE A 58 1.39 -2.43 10.23
CA PHE A 58 0.04 -2.08 10.66
C PHE A 58 -0.95 -2.02 9.50
N LEU A 59 -0.54 -1.45 8.37
CA LEU A 59 -1.38 -1.43 7.16
C LEU A 59 -1.66 -2.85 6.65
N VAL A 60 -0.66 -3.73 6.59
CA VAL A 60 -0.84 -5.14 6.20
C VAL A 60 -1.80 -5.85 7.14
N ILE A 61 -1.61 -5.70 8.46
CA ILE A 61 -2.50 -6.29 9.47
C ILE A 61 -3.93 -5.77 9.27
N ALA A 62 -4.10 -4.45 9.08
CA ALA A 62 -5.40 -3.85 8.83
C ALA A 62 -6.05 -4.39 7.55
N ILE A 63 -5.32 -4.53 6.45
CA ILE A 63 -5.82 -5.12 5.20
C ILE A 63 -6.28 -6.57 5.43
N VAL A 64 -5.52 -7.35 6.18
CA VAL A 64 -5.83 -8.77 6.43
C VAL A 64 -7.02 -8.92 7.38
N GLN A 65 -7.02 -8.17 8.49
CA GLN A 65 -8.05 -8.21 9.52
C GLN A 65 -9.34 -7.50 9.12
N GLN A 66 -9.29 -6.63 8.12
CA GLN A 66 -10.49 -6.00 7.60
C GLN A 66 -11.39 -7.07 6.98
N ASP A 67 -12.42 -7.41 7.74
CA ASP A 67 -13.43 -8.34 7.31
C ASP A 67 -14.08 -7.84 6.02
N ALA A 68 -14.46 -8.79 5.17
CA ALA A 68 -15.39 -8.56 4.09
C ALA A 68 -16.81 -8.30 4.65
N THR A 69 -16.97 -7.35 5.58
CA THR A 69 -18.27 -6.86 6.05
C THR A 69 -18.96 -6.13 4.91
N ALA A 70 -19.69 -6.88 4.09
CA ALA A 70 -20.44 -6.31 2.97
C ALA A 70 -21.61 -5.45 3.46
N SER A 71 -22.16 -5.72 4.65
CA SER A 71 -23.12 -4.85 5.34
C SER A 71 -23.47 -5.44 6.72
N LEU A 72 -23.81 -4.61 7.71
CA LEU A 72 -24.38 -5.06 9.00
C LEU A 72 -25.77 -5.74 8.86
N ARG A 73 -26.38 -5.63 7.68
CA ARG A 73 -27.74 -6.10 7.36
C ARG A 73 -27.80 -7.26 6.36
N HIS A 74 -26.66 -7.64 5.75
CA HIS A 74 -26.62 -8.66 4.70
C HIS A 74 -25.70 -9.76 5.19
N ASP A 75 -26.31 -10.88 5.55
CA ASP A 75 -25.61 -12.04 6.05
C ASP A 75 -24.61 -12.53 5.00
N TRP A 76 -23.32 -12.46 5.34
CA TRP A 76 -22.20 -12.90 4.49
C TRP A 76 -22.28 -14.40 4.18
N ARG A 77 -23.08 -15.17 4.93
CA ARG A 77 -23.41 -16.56 4.59
C ARG A 77 -24.22 -16.70 3.30
N THR A 78 -24.91 -15.66 2.85
CA THR A 78 -25.85 -15.75 1.72
C THR A 78 -25.20 -15.49 0.35
N ARG A 79 -23.97 -14.95 0.30
CA ARG A 79 -23.22 -14.75 -0.95
C ARG A 79 -21.72 -15.02 -0.73
N PRO A 80 -21.24 -16.26 -0.95
CA PRO A 80 -19.81 -16.55 -0.85
C PRO A 80 -19.07 -15.79 -1.96
N ILE A 81 -18.21 -14.85 -1.56
CA ILE A 81 -17.22 -14.24 -2.47
C ILE A 81 -16.12 -15.28 -2.67
N ALA A 82 -15.70 -15.49 -3.91
CA ALA A 82 -14.68 -16.49 -4.17
C ALA A 82 -13.34 -16.03 -3.59
N ARG A 83 -12.60 -16.95 -2.94
CA ARG A 83 -11.33 -16.63 -2.25
C ARG A 83 -10.32 -15.95 -3.18
N HIS A 84 -10.30 -16.30 -4.46
CA HIS A 84 -9.40 -15.70 -5.45
C HIS A 84 -9.75 -14.23 -5.74
N GLU A 85 -11.03 -13.84 -5.68
CA GLU A 85 -11.45 -12.44 -5.86
C GLU A 85 -11.04 -11.58 -4.66
N LEU A 86 -11.14 -12.14 -3.45
CA LEU A 86 -10.65 -11.50 -2.21
C LEU A 86 -9.13 -11.35 -2.22
N LEU A 87 -8.40 -12.41 -2.59
CA LEU A 87 -6.95 -12.36 -2.72
C LEU A 87 -6.54 -11.30 -3.73
N LEU A 88 -7.13 -11.29 -4.93
CA LEU A 88 -6.84 -10.30 -5.96
C LEU A 88 -7.05 -8.87 -5.45
N ALA A 89 -8.17 -8.61 -4.77
CA ALA A 89 -8.46 -7.28 -4.22
C ALA A 89 -7.44 -6.86 -3.15
N LYS A 90 -7.11 -7.75 -2.20
CA LYS A 90 -6.14 -7.44 -1.13
C LYS A 90 -4.73 -7.25 -1.67
N THR A 91 -4.30 -8.08 -2.62
CA THR A 91 -2.99 -7.93 -3.27
C THR A 91 -2.94 -6.64 -4.09
N ALA A 92 -4.00 -6.31 -4.83
CA ALA A 92 -4.07 -5.03 -5.56
C ALA A 92 -3.99 -3.83 -4.62
N PHE A 93 -4.67 -3.88 -3.47
CA PHE A 93 -4.58 -2.81 -2.47
C PHE A 93 -3.16 -2.67 -1.90
N LEU A 94 -2.52 -3.79 -1.56
CA LEU A 94 -1.14 -3.79 -1.06
C LEU A 94 -0.16 -3.17 -2.06
N ILE A 95 -0.30 -3.54 -3.35
CA ILE A 95 0.50 -2.97 -4.44
C ILE A 95 0.30 -1.44 -4.49
N LEU A 96 -0.95 -0.99 -4.49
CA LEU A 96 -1.27 0.44 -4.58
C LEU A 96 -0.83 1.24 -3.36
N ALA A 97 -0.94 0.67 -2.15
CA ALA A 97 -0.73 1.40 -0.91
C ALA A 97 0.72 1.34 -0.40
N ILE A 98 1.51 0.35 -0.83
CA ILE A 98 2.91 0.17 -0.37
C ILE A 98 3.89 0.26 -1.53
N PHE A 99 3.73 -0.58 -2.55
CA PHE A 99 4.70 -0.67 -3.63
C PHE A 99 4.72 0.60 -4.49
N VAL A 100 3.55 1.15 -4.82
CA VAL A 100 3.49 2.39 -5.62
C VAL A 100 4.17 3.57 -4.90
N PRO A 101 3.90 3.89 -3.62
CA PRO A 101 4.63 4.93 -2.90
C PRO A 101 6.13 4.67 -2.77
N LEU A 102 6.54 3.41 -2.57
CA LEU A 102 7.94 3.03 -2.46
C LEU A 102 8.69 3.29 -3.77
N VAL A 103 8.19 2.73 -4.87
CA VAL A 103 8.76 2.89 -6.22
C VAL A 103 8.74 4.36 -6.63
N ALA A 104 7.63 5.06 -6.41
CA ALA A 104 7.52 6.49 -6.72
C ALA A 104 8.54 7.33 -5.94
N GLY A 105 8.79 7.00 -4.66
CA GLY A 105 9.78 7.68 -3.83
C GLY A 105 11.21 7.47 -4.33
N GLU A 106 11.58 6.24 -4.69
CA GLU A 106 12.91 5.92 -5.25
C GLU A 106 13.14 6.62 -6.60
N ILE A 107 12.12 6.61 -7.48
CA ILE A 107 12.20 7.32 -8.76
C ILE A 107 12.36 8.83 -8.52
N ALA A 108 11.56 9.42 -7.63
CA ALA A 108 11.63 10.83 -7.30
C ALA A 108 13.02 11.21 -6.75
N PHE A 109 13.58 10.36 -5.90
CA PHE A 109 14.93 10.55 -5.36
C PHE A 109 16.00 10.48 -6.48
N GLY A 110 15.94 9.46 -7.34
CA GLY A 110 16.85 9.31 -8.48
C GLY A 110 16.81 10.50 -9.43
N LEU A 111 15.61 10.95 -9.80
CA LEU A 111 15.40 12.15 -10.62
C LEU A 111 15.94 13.41 -9.94
N SER A 112 15.71 13.58 -8.63
CA SER A 112 16.25 14.73 -7.88
C SER A 112 17.77 14.73 -7.79
N SER A 113 18.38 13.55 -7.91
CA SER A 113 19.84 13.34 -7.95
C SER A 113 20.42 13.46 -9.36
N GLY A 114 19.59 13.78 -10.37
CA GLY A 114 20.02 13.96 -11.77
C GLY A 114 20.07 12.68 -12.61
N GLN A 115 19.53 11.55 -12.12
CA GLN A 115 19.50 10.31 -12.88
C GLN A 115 18.43 10.37 -13.99
N PRO A 116 18.69 9.79 -15.18
CA PRO A 116 17.66 9.58 -16.20
C PRO A 116 16.51 8.71 -15.68
N LEU A 117 15.27 8.99 -16.13
CA LEU A 117 14.06 8.29 -15.67
C LEU A 117 14.16 6.75 -15.80
N GLY A 118 14.75 6.26 -16.90
CA GLY A 118 14.90 4.82 -17.13
C GLY A 118 15.83 4.15 -16.11
N GLU A 119 16.91 4.82 -15.71
CA GLU A 119 17.84 4.33 -14.70
C GLU A 119 17.23 4.41 -13.30
N ALA A 120 16.55 5.52 -12.98
CA ALA A 120 15.84 5.67 -11.71
C ALA A 120 14.74 4.61 -11.54
N PHE A 121 14.00 4.29 -12.60
CA PHE A 121 13.00 3.21 -12.59
C PHE A 121 13.65 1.83 -12.44
N ALA A 122 14.71 1.54 -13.21
CA ALA A 122 15.40 0.25 -13.13
C ALA A 122 16.03 -0.01 -11.75
N ARG A 123 16.49 1.04 -11.05
CA ARG A 123 16.99 0.95 -9.67
C ARG A 123 15.88 0.70 -8.63
N SER A 124 14.67 1.16 -8.92
CA SER A 124 13.54 1.10 -7.99
C SER A 124 12.79 -0.25 -7.97
N LEU A 125 13.10 -1.15 -8.91
CA LEU A 125 12.54 -2.51 -9.03
C LEU A 125 13.42 -3.55 -8.35
#